data_AF-V8NQZ4-F1
#
_entry.id   AF-V8NQZ4-F1
#
_cell.length_a   1.000
_cell.length_b   1.000
_cell.length_c   1.000
_cell.angle_alpha   90.00
_cell.angle_beta   90.00
_cell.angle_gamma   90.00
#
_symmetry.space_group_name_H-M   'P 1'
#
loop_
_entity.id
_entity.type
_entity.pdbx_description
1 polymer ?
#
loop_
_entity_poly.entity_id
_entity_poly.type
_entity_poly.pdbx_seq_one_letter_code
_entity_poly.pdbx_strand_id
1 'polypeptide(L)'
;MTQLPEAEKEKIAEQVADFKKVKSELDKEIEIWDDTSNDIIVLAKRMCVIMMEMTDFTRGRGPLKNTSDVINAAKMISESGSRMDVLARLISNQCPDWSCKQDLLAYLEQIKLYSHQLKICSQVKAEIQNLGGELIMSALDSVTSLIQAAKNLMNAVVQTVKMSYIASTKIIRIQSPAGPRHPVVMWRMKAPEKKPLIKKEKPEEIYAAIRKGSAKKKIHPIQIMSEFRGREIP
;
A
#
# COMPACT_ATOMS: atom_id res chain seq x y z
N MET A 1 -14.50 14.04 -10.32
CA MET A 1 -15.27 14.06 -9.08
C MET A 1 -15.32 15.50 -8.60
N THR A 2 -16.49 16.13 -8.67
CA THR A 2 -16.75 17.50 -8.21
C THR A 2 -16.70 17.61 -6.68
N GLN A 3 -16.47 18.83 -6.19
CA GLN A 3 -15.88 19.13 -4.89
C GLN A 3 -16.72 18.66 -3.69
N LEU A 4 -16.31 17.55 -3.06
CA LEU A 4 -16.62 17.30 -1.65
C LEU A 4 -16.13 18.49 -0.82
N PRO A 5 -16.83 18.87 0.26
CA PRO A 5 -16.33 19.83 1.24
C PRO A 5 -14.92 19.47 1.72
N GLU A 6 -14.10 20.46 2.04
CA GLU A 6 -12.70 20.22 2.39
C GLU A 6 -12.54 19.33 3.63
N ALA A 7 -13.41 19.50 4.62
CA ALA A 7 -13.44 18.66 5.83
C ALA A 7 -13.66 17.17 5.51
N GLU A 8 -14.47 16.86 4.50
CA GLU A 8 -14.76 15.48 4.12
C GLU A 8 -13.62 14.87 3.31
N LYS A 9 -12.98 15.67 2.45
CA LYS A 9 -11.74 15.26 1.78
C LYS A 9 -10.64 14.94 2.78
N GLU A 10 -10.54 15.71 3.86
CA GLU A 10 -9.56 15.48 4.93
C GLU A 10 -9.83 14.16 5.65
N LYS A 11 -11.09 13.86 5.99
CA LYS A 11 -11.50 12.58 6.58
C LYS A 11 -11.16 11.39 5.66
N ILE A 12 -11.42 11.52 4.36
CA ILE A 12 -11.04 10.51 3.36
C ILE A 12 -9.51 10.35 3.31
N ALA A 13 -8.77 11.46 3.34
CA ALA A 13 -7.32 11.45 3.31
C ALA A 13 -6.71 10.74 4.52
N GLU A 14 -7.27 10.95 5.71
CA GLU A 14 -6.88 10.25 6.95
C GLU A 14 -7.10 8.74 6.84
N GLN A 15 -8.29 8.30 6.42
CA GLN A 15 -8.59 6.87 6.23
C GLN A 15 -7.66 6.22 5.20
N VAL A 16 -7.35 6.94 4.11
CA VAL A 16 -6.39 6.46 3.11
C VAL A 16 -4.97 6.42 3.67
N ALA A 17 -4.58 7.35 4.54
CA ALA A 17 -3.27 7.31 5.19
C ALA A 17 -3.12 6.07 6.08
N ASP A 18 -4.17 5.72 6.82
CA ASP A 18 -4.20 4.49 7.63
C ASP A 18 -4.18 3.23 6.77
N PHE A 19 -4.93 3.20 5.67
CA PHE A 19 -4.84 2.13 4.69
C PHE A 19 -3.40 1.96 4.14
N LYS A 20 -2.71 3.07 3.85
CA LYS A 20 -1.32 3.05 3.36
C LYS A 20 -0.33 2.50 4.38
N LYS A 21 -0.58 2.65 5.69
CA LYS A 21 0.26 2.01 6.73
C LYS A 21 0.21 0.50 6.59
N VAL A 22 -0.99 -0.08 6.46
CA VAL A 22 -1.19 -1.52 6.24
C VAL A 22 -0.57 -1.97 4.92
N LYS A 23 -0.74 -1.16 3.85
CA LYS A 23 -0.10 -1.45 2.56
C LYS A 23 1.43 -1.51 2.68
N SER A 24 2.04 -0.63 3.48
CA SER A 24 3.49 -0.66 3.75
C SER A 24 3.93 -1.93 4.47
N GLU A 25 3.08 -2.50 5.33
CA GLU A 25 3.35 -3.79 5.96
C GLU A 25 3.29 -4.94 4.95
N LEU A 26 2.32 -4.92 4.03
CA LEU A 26 2.26 -5.90 2.95
C LEU A 26 3.47 -5.80 2.02
N ASP A 27 3.87 -4.58 1.62
CA ASP A 27 5.05 -4.37 0.77
C ASP A 27 6.29 -5.02 1.40
N LYS A 28 6.54 -4.76 2.69
CA LYS A 28 7.68 -5.35 3.41
C LYS A 28 7.62 -6.87 3.43
N GLU A 29 6.42 -7.43 3.56
CA GLU A 29 6.23 -8.89 3.59
C GLU A 29 6.42 -9.53 2.22
N ILE A 30 5.98 -8.89 1.13
CA ILE A 30 6.03 -9.47 -0.23
C ILE A 30 7.33 -9.17 -0.98
N GLU A 31 8.03 -8.07 -0.67
CA GLU A 31 9.22 -7.61 -1.41
C GLU A 31 10.44 -8.51 -1.19
N ILE A 32 10.49 -9.20 -0.06
CA ILE A 32 11.57 -10.14 0.27
C ILE A 32 11.48 -11.46 -0.51
N TRP A 33 10.35 -11.74 -1.18
CA TRP A 33 10.11 -13.01 -1.86
C TRP A 33 10.22 -12.87 -3.39
N ASP A 34 10.87 -13.85 -4.02
CA ASP A 34 10.76 -14.12 -5.45
C ASP A 34 9.41 -14.82 -5.73
N ASP A 35 8.64 -14.26 -6.66
CA ASP A 35 7.27 -14.65 -6.96
C ASP A 35 7.14 -15.60 -8.17
N THR A 36 8.24 -15.93 -8.84
CA THR A 36 8.25 -16.79 -10.06
C THR A 36 7.55 -18.15 -9.88
N SER A 37 7.54 -18.70 -8.66
CA SER A 37 6.87 -19.97 -8.34
C SER A 37 6.09 -19.90 -7.03
N ASN A 38 5.56 -18.71 -6.72
CA ASN A 38 4.77 -18.47 -5.53
C ASN A 38 3.52 -17.66 -5.86
N ASP A 39 2.49 -18.39 -6.27
CA ASP A 39 1.20 -17.80 -6.63
C ASP A 39 0.54 -17.06 -5.46
N ILE A 40 0.84 -17.40 -4.20
CA ILE A 40 0.33 -16.65 -3.04
C ILE A 40 0.87 -15.22 -3.06
N ILE A 41 2.17 -15.04 -3.34
CA ILE A 41 2.79 -13.71 -3.45
C ILE A 41 2.26 -12.95 -4.66
N VAL A 42 2.11 -13.62 -5.82
CA VAL A 42 1.53 -13.01 -7.03
C VAL A 42 0.10 -12.51 -6.77
N LEU A 43 -0.73 -13.33 -6.13
CA LEU A 43 -2.11 -12.99 -5.78
C LEU A 43 -2.15 -11.85 -4.75
N ALA A 44 -1.29 -11.86 -3.74
CA ALA A 44 -1.19 -10.78 -2.76
C ALA A 44 -0.82 -9.45 -3.41
N LYS A 45 0.17 -9.43 -4.32
CA LYS A 45 0.55 -8.25 -5.12
C LYS A 45 -0.63 -7.75 -5.94
N ARG A 46 -1.34 -8.66 -6.64
CA ARG A 46 -2.51 -8.30 -7.45
C ARG A 46 -3.62 -7.69 -6.60
N MET A 47 -3.98 -8.31 -5.49
CA MET A 47 -5.00 -7.80 -4.56
C MET A 47 -4.59 -6.43 -4.00
N CYS A 48 -3.30 -6.24 -3.67
CA CYS A 48 -2.78 -4.95 -3.20
C CYS A 48 -2.96 -3.83 -4.23
N VAL A 49 -2.60 -4.07 -5.49
CA VAL A 49 -2.75 -3.08 -6.57
C VAL A 49 -4.21 -2.69 -6.75
N ILE A 50 -5.11 -3.67 -6.82
CA ILE A 50 -6.53 -3.38 -7.03
C ILE A 50 -7.12 -2.59 -5.85
N MET A 51 -6.79 -2.95 -4.60
CA MET A 51 -7.23 -2.18 -3.43
C MET A 51 -6.68 -0.75 -3.41
N MET A 52 -5.44 -0.54 -3.90
CA MET A 52 -4.88 0.80 -4.08
C MET A 52 -5.67 1.60 -5.12
N GLU A 53 -6.01 1.00 -6.27
CA GLU A 53 -6.82 1.66 -7.30
C GLU A 53 -8.23 2.03 -6.80
N MET A 54 -8.85 1.16 -6.00
CA MET A 54 -10.15 1.42 -5.38
C MET A 54 -10.09 2.56 -4.35
N THR A 55 -8.99 2.70 -3.60
CA THR A 55 -8.78 3.81 -2.63
C THR A 55 -8.23 5.09 -3.28
N ASP A 56 -7.69 5.02 -4.49
CA ASP A 56 -7.41 6.19 -5.33
C ASP A 56 -8.70 6.74 -5.94
N PHE A 57 -9.62 5.86 -6.35
CA PHE A 57 -10.93 6.24 -6.88
C PHE A 57 -11.70 7.13 -5.92
N THR A 58 -11.70 6.83 -4.62
CA THR A 58 -12.40 7.65 -3.60
C THR A 58 -11.89 9.09 -3.50
N ARG A 59 -10.70 9.38 -4.03
CA ARG A 59 -10.09 10.71 -4.09
C ARG A 59 -10.16 11.33 -5.48
N GLY A 60 -10.90 10.72 -6.40
CA GLY A 60 -10.99 11.13 -7.80
C GLY A 60 -9.69 10.94 -8.58
N ARG A 61 -8.82 10.02 -8.15
CA ARG A 61 -7.53 9.70 -8.79
C ARG A 61 -7.53 8.26 -9.31
N GLY A 62 -6.47 7.90 -10.03
CA GLY A 62 -6.26 6.53 -10.46
C GLY A 62 -6.99 6.14 -11.75
N PRO A 63 -6.93 4.84 -12.09
CA PRO A 63 -7.41 4.33 -13.38
C PRO A 63 -8.93 4.17 -13.43
N LEU A 64 -9.58 3.86 -12.32
CA LEU A 64 -11.03 3.64 -12.25
C LEU A 64 -11.79 4.95 -12.49
N LYS A 65 -12.78 4.95 -13.36
CA LYS A 65 -13.52 6.17 -13.77
C LYS A 65 -14.97 6.18 -13.31
N ASN A 66 -15.58 5.00 -13.23
CA ASN A 66 -17.00 4.87 -12.94
C ASN A 66 -17.25 3.77 -11.89
N THR A 67 -18.47 3.71 -11.36
CA THR A 67 -18.87 2.71 -10.36
C THR A 67 -18.77 1.27 -10.90
N SER A 68 -19.01 1.05 -12.19
CA SER A 68 -18.84 -0.30 -12.77
C SER A 68 -17.40 -0.79 -12.73
N ASP A 69 -16.41 0.09 -12.89
CA ASP A 69 -14.99 -0.26 -12.77
C ASP A 69 -14.67 -0.70 -11.34
N VAL A 70 -15.22 -0.01 -10.33
CA VAL A 70 -15.04 -0.35 -8.90
C VAL A 70 -15.70 -1.69 -8.57
N ILE A 71 -16.89 -1.96 -9.11
CA ILE A 71 -17.56 -3.26 -8.95
C ILE A 71 -16.74 -4.38 -9.59
N ASN A 72 -16.18 -4.15 -10.78
CA ASN A 72 -15.33 -5.14 -11.45
C ASN A 72 -14.01 -5.36 -10.71
N ALA A 73 -13.40 -4.30 -10.16
CA ALA A 73 -12.24 -4.39 -9.28
C ALA A 73 -12.52 -5.28 -8.06
N ALA A 74 -13.67 -5.09 -7.39
CA ALA A 74 -14.07 -5.93 -6.27
C ALA A 74 -14.27 -7.41 -6.66
N LYS A 75 -14.80 -7.69 -7.85
CA LYS A 75 -14.89 -9.08 -8.38
C LYS A 75 -13.51 -9.70 -8.58
N MET A 76 -12.58 -8.98 -9.21
CA MET A 76 -11.20 -9.46 -9.41
C MET A 76 -10.47 -9.75 -8.09
N ILE A 77 -10.73 -8.94 -7.06
CA ILE A 77 -10.23 -9.20 -5.70
C ILE A 77 -10.84 -10.49 -5.14
N SER A 78 -12.17 -10.65 -5.25
CA SER A 78 -12.85 -11.86 -4.77
C SER A 78 -12.31 -13.12 -5.44
N GLU A 79 -12.09 -13.10 -6.75
CA GLU A 79 -11.50 -14.21 -7.50
C GLU A 79 -10.06 -14.51 -7.05
N SER A 80 -9.25 -13.47 -6.83
CA SER A 80 -7.88 -13.61 -6.34
C SER A 80 -7.86 -14.18 -4.92
N GLY A 81 -8.77 -13.73 -4.06
CA GLY A 81 -8.96 -14.24 -2.71
C GLY A 81 -9.37 -15.71 -2.69
N SER A 82 -10.29 -16.14 -3.57
CA SER A 82 -10.67 -17.55 -3.71
C SER A 82 -9.50 -18.43 -4.20
N ARG A 83 -8.68 -17.94 -5.14
CA ARG A 83 -7.47 -18.67 -5.57
C ARG A 83 -6.44 -18.77 -4.44
N MET A 84 -6.28 -17.71 -3.65
CA MET A 84 -5.39 -17.71 -2.49
C MET A 84 -5.87 -18.70 -1.42
N ASP A 85 -7.19 -18.76 -1.15
CA ASP A 85 -7.80 -19.71 -0.23
C ASP A 85 -7.49 -21.16 -0.62
N VAL A 86 -7.63 -21.52 -1.90
CA VAL A 86 -7.31 -22.87 -2.39
C VAL A 86 -5.86 -23.24 -2.08
N LEU A 87 -4.89 -22.39 -2.44
CA LEU A 87 -3.47 -22.66 -2.21
C LEU A 87 -3.13 -22.75 -0.73
N ALA A 88 -3.61 -21.79 0.06
CA ALA A 88 -3.36 -21.75 1.50
C ALA A 88 -4.02 -22.91 2.24
N ARG A 89 -5.20 -23.38 1.81
CA ARG A 89 -5.82 -24.60 2.38
C ARG A 89 -4.99 -25.84 2.10
N LEU A 90 -4.42 -25.98 0.90
CA LEU A 90 -3.52 -27.09 0.58
C LEU A 90 -2.31 -27.10 1.52
N ILE A 91 -1.71 -25.92 1.77
CA ILE A 91 -0.63 -25.78 2.76
C ILE A 91 -1.13 -26.16 4.16
N SER A 92 -2.28 -25.62 4.59
CA SER A 92 -2.85 -25.89 5.91
C SER A 92 -3.13 -27.39 6.16
N ASN A 93 -3.52 -28.12 5.12
CA ASN A 93 -3.83 -29.55 5.19
C ASN A 93 -2.56 -30.41 5.32
N GLN A 94 -1.45 -29.93 4.77
CA GLN A 94 -0.15 -30.58 4.89
C GLN A 94 0.58 -30.20 6.18
N CYS A 95 0.18 -29.09 6.82
CA CYS A 95 0.82 -28.61 8.05
C CYS A 95 0.56 -29.56 9.23
N PRO A 96 1.61 -30.12 9.84
CA PRO A 96 1.47 -31.02 10.99
C PRO A 96 1.17 -30.29 12.30
N ASP A 97 1.42 -28.98 12.35
CA ASP A 97 1.21 -28.15 13.53
C ASP A 97 -0.22 -27.60 13.55
N TRP A 98 -1.00 -28.08 14.52
CA TRP A 98 -2.43 -27.79 14.61
C TRP A 98 -2.71 -26.30 14.83
N SER A 99 -1.96 -25.62 15.70
CA SER A 99 -2.15 -24.19 15.98
C SER A 99 -1.91 -23.35 14.73
N CYS A 100 -0.82 -23.60 14.02
CA CYS A 100 -0.50 -22.92 12.77
C CYS A 100 -1.57 -23.16 11.69
N LYS A 101 -2.13 -24.37 11.63
CA LYS A 101 -3.24 -24.70 10.73
C LYS A 101 -4.49 -23.89 11.08
N GLN A 102 -4.88 -23.80 12.35
CA GLN A 102 -6.05 -23.03 12.77
C GLN A 102 -5.90 -21.54 12.47
N ASP A 103 -4.75 -20.96 12.79
CA ASP A 103 -4.46 -19.55 12.51
C ASP A 103 -4.57 -19.24 11.01
N LEU A 104 -3.98 -20.09 10.16
CA LEU A 104 -4.07 -19.92 8.71
C LEU A 104 -5.52 -19.99 8.22
N LEU A 105 -6.29 -20.98 8.67
CA LEU A 105 -7.70 -21.12 8.30
C LEU A 105 -8.55 -19.91 8.76
N ALA A 106 -8.28 -19.37 9.95
CA ALA A 106 -8.98 -18.19 10.46
C ALA A 106 -8.74 -16.96 9.56
N TYR A 107 -7.50 -16.74 9.10
CA TYR A 107 -7.21 -15.65 8.16
C TYR A 107 -7.86 -15.86 6.80
N LEU A 108 -8.05 -17.09 6.33
CA LEU A 108 -8.78 -17.37 5.10
C LEU A 108 -10.27 -17.04 5.20
N GLU A 109 -10.90 -17.34 6.33
CA GLU A 109 -12.29 -16.91 6.57
C GLU A 109 -12.40 -15.38 6.66
N GLN A 110 -11.38 -14.68 7.20
CA GLN A 110 -11.31 -13.22 7.15
C GLN A 110 -11.19 -12.68 5.72
N ILE A 111 -10.35 -13.28 4.87
CA ILE A 111 -10.27 -12.91 3.44
C ILE A 111 -11.64 -13.03 2.77
N LYS A 112 -12.35 -14.13 3.01
CA LYS A 112 -13.69 -14.35 2.47
C LYS A 112 -14.68 -13.29 2.95
N LEU A 113 -14.70 -13.02 4.26
CA LEU A 113 -15.56 -12.00 4.86
C LEU A 113 -15.28 -10.61 4.27
N TYR A 114 -14.03 -10.17 4.28
CA TYR A 114 -13.67 -8.81 3.84
C TYR A 114 -13.77 -8.63 2.33
N SER A 115 -13.54 -9.69 1.53
CA SER A 115 -13.81 -9.66 0.09
C SER A 115 -15.30 -9.45 -0.19
N HIS A 116 -16.18 -10.11 0.59
CA HIS A 116 -17.62 -9.91 0.49
C HIS A 116 -18.05 -8.51 0.91
N GLN A 117 -17.52 -7.99 2.03
CA GLN A 117 -17.78 -6.61 2.47
C GLN A 117 -17.34 -5.59 1.42
N LEU A 118 -16.14 -5.75 0.86
CA LEU A 118 -15.62 -4.86 -0.18
C LEU A 118 -16.52 -4.88 -1.43
N LYS A 119 -17.04 -6.05 -1.81
CA LYS A 119 -18.01 -6.18 -2.90
C LYS A 119 -19.30 -5.42 -2.61
N ILE A 120 -19.86 -5.53 -1.41
CA ILE A 120 -21.05 -4.75 -1.02
C ILE A 120 -20.74 -3.25 -1.09
N CYS A 121 -19.65 -2.80 -0.48
CA CYS A 121 -19.25 -1.39 -0.50
C CYS A 121 -19.03 -0.86 -1.93
N SER A 122 -18.54 -1.69 -2.86
CA SER A 122 -18.35 -1.30 -4.26
C SER A 122 -19.64 -1.06 -5.04
N GLN A 123 -20.76 -1.66 -4.60
CA GLN A 123 -22.05 -1.59 -5.27
C GLN A 123 -22.91 -0.41 -4.79
N VAL A 124 -22.57 0.18 -3.65
CA VAL A 124 -23.28 1.35 -3.14
C VAL A 124 -23.04 2.49 -4.12
N LYS A 125 -24.12 2.88 -4.81
CA LYS A 125 -24.07 4.00 -5.74
C LYS A 125 -23.72 5.26 -4.96
N ALA A 126 -22.50 5.73 -5.13
CA ALA A 126 -22.17 7.12 -4.83
C ALA A 126 -22.79 7.98 -5.94
N GLU A 127 -24.09 8.27 -5.86
CA GLU A 127 -24.73 9.30 -6.70
C GLU A 127 -24.18 10.66 -6.26
N ILE A 128 -22.92 10.97 -6.60
CA ILE A 128 -22.25 12.24 -6.26
C ILE A 128 -22.55 13.28 -7.35
N GLN A 129 -23.83 13.45 -7.69
CA GLN A 129 -24.27 14.43 -8.68
C GLN A 129 -25.45 15.23 -8.11
N ASN A 130 -25.13 16.43 -7.60
CA ASN A 130 -26.02 17.48 -7.08
C ASN A 130 -26.74 17.15 -5.76
N LEU A 131 -26.01 17.12 -4.64
CA LEU A 131 -26.54 16.64 -3.37
C LEU A 131 -26.47 17.71 -2.26
N GLY A 132 -27.61 17.93 -1.57
CA GLY A 132 -27.70 18.69 -0.33
C GLY A 132 -27.08 17.94 0.87
N GLY A 133 -26.93 18.62 2.01
CA GLY A 133 -26.09 18.18 3.14
C GLY A 133 -26.29 16.75 3.67
N GLU A 134 -27.52 16.24 3.76
CA GLU A 134 -27.81 14.87 4.23
C GLU A 134 -27.28 13.80 3.26
N LEU A 135 -27.35 14.10 1.97
CA LEU A 135 -26.96 13.22 0.88
C LEU A 135 -25.42 13.19 0.71
N ILE A 136 -24.73 14.27 1.11
CA ILE A 136 -23.27 14.32 1.20
C ILE A 136 -22.74 13.38 2.30
N MET A 137 -23.36 13.37 3.49
CA MET A 137 -22.98 12.47 4.58
C MET A 137 -23.11 10.98 4.17
N SER A 138 -24.19 10.62 3.48
CA SER A 138 -24.39 9.26 2.97
C SER A 138 -23.29 8.83 1.97
N ALA A 139 -22.86 9.74 1.08
CA ALA A 139 -21.77 9.49 0.15
C ALA A 139 -20.42 9.32 0.88
N LEU A 140 -20.16 10.12 1.91
CA LEU A 140 -18.94 10.02 2.72
C LEU A 140 -18.87 8.69 3.50
N ASP A 141 -19.98 8.24 4.08
CA ASP A 141 -20.04 6.96 4.80
C ASP A 141 -19.82 5.77 3.86
N SER A 142 -20.35 5.82 2.65
CA SER A 142 -20.09 4.82 1.61
C SER A 142 -18.60 4.76 1.25
N VAL A 143 -17.98 5.92 1.01
CA VAL A 143 -16.56 6.02 0.65
C VAL A 143 -15.65 5.53 1.78
N THR A 144 -15.90 5.97 3.02
CA THR A 144 -15.09 5.56 4.17
C THR A 144 -15.25 4.07 4.48
N SER A 145 -16.46 3.51 4.32
CA SER A 145 -16.70 2.07 4.44
C SER A 145 -15.92 1.27 3.39
N LEU A 146 -15.85 1.74 2.13
CA LEU A 146 -15.06 1.09 1.08
C LEU A 146 -13.57 1.04 1.44
N ILE A 147 -13.02 2.16 1.93
CA ILE A 147 -11.60 2.24 2.34
C ILE A 147 -11.33 1.33 3.52
N GLN A 148 -12.24 1.30 4.50
CA GLN A 148 -12.10 0.45 5.69
C GLN A 148 -12.18 -1.04 5.35
N ALA A 149 -13.10 -1.45 4.46
CA ALA A 149 -13.19 -2.81 3.96
C ALA A 149 -11.90 -3.24 3.23
N ALA A 150 -11.33 -2.36 2.40
CA ALA A 150 -10.05 -2.60 1.74
C ALA A 150 -8.90 -2.72 2.75
N LYS A 151 -8.86 -1.88 3.79
CA LYS A 151 -7.86 -1.96 4.87
C LYS A 151 -7.91 -3.28 5.62
N ASN A 152 -9.12 -3.72 5.98
CA ASN A 152 -9.33 -4.98 6.67
C ASN A 152 -8.89 -6.17 5.80
N LEU A 153 -9.25 -6.15 4.51
CA LEU A 153 -8.82 -7.18 3.57
C LEU A 153 -7.30 -7.21 3.39
N MET A 154 -6.66 -6.04 3.27
CA MET A 154 -5.20 -5.93 3.17
C MET A 154 -4.49 -6.55 4.37
N ASN A 155 -4.98 -6.26 5.59
CA ASN A 155 -4.47 -6.88 6.83
C ASN A 155 -4.62 -8.41 6.80
N ALA A 156 -5.78 -8.93 6.40
CA ALA A 156 -5.99 -10.37 6.30
C ALA A 156 -5.00 -11.01 5.30
N VAL A 157 -4.77 -10.37 4.15
CA VAL A 157 -3.79 -10.82 3.15
C VAL A 157 -2.36 -10.85 3.72
N VAL A 158 -1.94 -9.81 4.46
CA VAL A 158 -0.62 -9.79 5.14
C VAL A 158 -0.46 -11.01 6.04
N GLN A 159 -1.46 -11.29 6.87
CA GLN A 159 -1.41 -12.41 7.80
C GLN A 159 -1.45 -13.77 7.11
N THR A 160 -2.26 -13.91 6.05
CA THR A 160 -2.30 -15.13 5.24
C THR A 160 -0.96 -15.42 4.58
N VAL A 161 -0.25 -14.41 4.04
CA VAL A 161 1.09 -14.59 3.47
C VAL A 161 2.06 -15.10 4.54
N LYS A 162 2.13 -14.41 5.70
CA LYS A 162 3.00 -14.78 6.83
C LYS A 162 2.73 -16.20 7.32
N MET A 163 1.47 -16.53 7.57
CA MET A 163 1.08 -17.84 8.09
C MET A 163 1.27 -18.95 7.05
N SER A 164 1.08 -18.67 5.77
CA SER A 164 1.37 -19.63 4.70
C SER A 164 2.86 -19.97 4.64
N TYR A 165 3.74 -18.97 4.82
CA TYR A 165 5.18 -19.20 4.94
C TYR A 165 5.50 -20.05 6.16
N ILE A 166 5.03 -19.65 7.34
CA ILE A 166 5.28 -20.39 8.60
C ILE A 166 4.82 -21.84 8.47
N ALA A 167 3.59 -22.08 7.99
CA ALA A 167 3.06 -23.43 7.76
C ALA A 167 3.95 -24.22 6.80
N SER A 168 4.39 -23.61 5.70
CA SER A 168 5.29 -24.24 4.72
C SER A 168 6.63 -24.65 5.35
N THR A 169 7.21 -23.83 6.23
CA THR A 169 8.45 -24.20 6.93
C THR A 169 8.26 -25.37 7.90
N LYS A 170 7.10 -25.47 8.57
CA LYS A 170 6.78 -26.58 9.47
C LYS A 170 6.58 -27.89 8.70
N ILE A 171 6.01 -27.83 7.50
CA ILE A 171 5.88 -28.99 6.60
C ILE A 171 7.26 -29.55 6.24
N ILE A 172 8.16 -28.68 5.76
CA ILE A 172 9.51 -29.08 5.31
C ILE A 172 10.33 -29.70 6.44
N ARG A 173 10.23 -29.16 7.66
CA ARG A 173 10.99 -29.66 8.82
C ARG A 173 10.62 -31.09 9.23
N ILE A 174 9.38 -31.52 8.97
CA ILE A 174 8.85 -32.80 9.46
C ILE A 174 8.81 -33.85 8.36
N GLN A 175 8.82 -33.45 7.08
CA GLN A 175 8.89 -34.41 5.98
C GLN A 175 10.25 -35.12 5.94
N SER A 176 10.22 -36.42 6.19
CA SER A 176 11.31 -37.37 5.90
C SER A 176 11.62 -37.36 4.39
N PRO A 177 12.86 -37.63 3.92
CA PRO A 177 13.26 -37.60 2.50
C PRO A 177 12.42 -38.47 1.53
N ALA A 178 11.47 -39.26 2.03
CA ALA A 178 10.53 -40.07 1.27
C ALA A 178 9.12 -39.45 1.07
N GLY A 179 8.83 -38.26 1.61
CA GLY A 179 7.52 -37.59 1.49
C GLY A 179 7.25 -36.95 0.11
N PRO A 180 6.02 -36.47 -0.15
CA PRO A 180 5.62 -35.91 -1.46
C PRO A 180 6.60 -34.83 -1.93
N ARG A 181 7.12 -34.99 -3.15
CA ARG A 181 8.37 -34.37 -3.59
C ARG A 181 8.30 -32.87 -3.91
N HIS A 182 7.13 -32.23 -3.83
CA HIS A 182 6.99 -30.83 -4.25
C HIS A 182 6.09 -30.03 -3.29
N PRO A 183 6.57 -28.92 -2.73
CA PRO A 183 5.74 -28.02 -1.93
C PRO A 183 4.69 -27.34 -2.82
N VAL A 184 3.56 -26.96 -2.21
CA VAL A 184 2.44 -26.29 -2.91
C VAL A 184 2.89 -25.00 -3.60
N VAL A 185 3.76 -24.23 -2.93
CA VAL A 185 4.43 -23.03 -3.46
C VAL A 185 5.88 -23.00 -2.99
N MET A 186 6.74 -22.31 -3.74
CA MET A 186 8.16 -22.18 -3.39
C MET A 186 8.44 -20.85 -2.69
N TRP A 187 9.02 -20.90 -1.49
CA TRP A 187 9.46 -19.72 -0.74
C TRP A 187 10.94 -19.46 -1.01
N ARG A 188 11.24 -18.56 -1.94
CA ARG A 188 12.61 -18.15 -2.26
C ARG A 188 12.83 -16.68 -1.95
N MET A 189 13.89 -16.36 -1.23
CA MET A 189 14.24 -14.97 -0.99
C MET A 189 14.69 -14.30 -2.31
N LYS A 190 14.20 -13.08 -2.55
CA LYS A 190 14.70 -12.23 -3.63
C LYS A 190 16.12 -11.77 -3.27
N ALA A 191 17.02 -11.77 -4.24
CA ALA A 191 18.37 -11.22 -4.05
C ALA A 191 18.28 -9.73 -3.64
N PRO A 192 18.96 -9.29 -2.57
CA PRO A 192 18.94 -7.90 -2.16
C PRO A 192 19.46 -7.00 -3.29
N GLU A 193 18.70 -5.97 -3.63
CA GLU A 193 19.18 -4.96 -4.57
C GLU A 193 20.34 -4.19 -3.93
N LYS A 194 21.46 -4.09 -4.65
CA LYS A 194 22.64 -3.36 -4.16
C LYS A 194 22.27 -1.89 -4.02
N LYS A 195 22.08 -1.43 -2.78
CA LYS A 195 21.91 0.00 -2.51
C LYS A 195 23.17 0.73 -2.98
N PRO A 196 23.05 1.84 -3.73
CA PRO A 196 24.21 2.61 -4.15
C PRO A 196 24.94 3.11 -2.90
N LEU A 197 26.23 2.77 -2.77
CA LEU A 197 27.08 3.13 -1.63
C LEU A 197 27.19 4.65 -1.44
N ILE A 198 26.97 5.40 -2.52
CA ILE A 198 26.96 6.86 -2.53
C ILE A 198 25.58 7.29 -3.05
N LYS A 199 24.86 8.08 -2.26
CA LYS A 199 23.68 8.80 -2.76
C LYS A 199 24.15 9.70 -3.89
N LYS A 200 23.74 9.40 -5.14
CA LYS A 200 23.90 10.37 -6.23
C LYS A 200 23.02 11.56 -5.87
N GLU A 201 23.63 12.64 -5.40
CA GLU A 201 22.93 13.91 -5.24
C GLU A 201 22.29 14.29 -6.57
N LYS A 202 21.04 14.73 -6.53
CA LYS A 202 20.39 15.23 -7.75
C LYS A 202 21.16 16.47 -8.20
N PRO A 203 21.42 16.66 -9.51
CA PRO A 203 22.11 17.85 -10.00
C PRO A 203 21.49 19.15 -9.45
N GLU A 204 20.17 19.19 -9.31
CA GLU A 204 19.41 20.31 -8.75
C GLU A 204 19.80 20.67 -7.30
N GLU A 205 20.14 19.70 -6.46
CA GLU A 205 20.59 19.92 -5.08
C GLU A 205 22.01 20.51 -5.04
N ILE A 206 22.88 20.06 -5.96
CA ILE A 206 24.22 20.63 -6.16
C ILE A 206 24.12 22.09 -6.64
N TYR A 207 23.25 22.38 -7.61
CA TYR A 207 23.04 23.75 -8.10
C TYR A 207 22.43 24.67 -7.04
N ALA A 208 21.55 24.17 -6.17
CA ALA A 208 20.97 24.94 -5.06
C ALA A 208 22.02 25.28 -3.98
N ALA A 209 22.93 24.35 -3.68
CA ALA A 209 24.04 24.58 -2.74
C ALA A 209 25.04 25.62 -3.29
N ILE A 210 25.38 25.55 -4.59
CA ILE A 210 26.30 26.49 -5.24
C ILE A 210 25.71 27.91 -5.28
N ARG A 211 24.38 28.07 -5.44
CA ARG A 211 23.73 29.40 -5.41
C ARG A 211 23.72 30.07 -4.04
N LYS A 212 23.98 29.36 -2.94
CA LYS A 212 24.19 29.94 -1.60
C LYS A 212 25.63 30.43 -1.37
N GLY A 213 26.50 30.38 -2.38
CA GLY A 213 27.77 31.12 -2.37
C GLY A 213 27.49 32.63 -2.37
N SER A 214 27.89 33.30 -1.29
CA SER A 214 27.69 34.73 -1.01
C SER A 214 27.73 35.60 -2.28
N ALA A 215 26.62 36.27 -2.59
CA ALA A 215 26.55 37.24 -3.68
C ALA A 215 27.63 38.31 -3.44
N LYS A 216 28.69 38.32 -4.26
CA LYS A 216 29.67 39.42 -4.28
C LYS A 216 28.91 40.71 -4.59
N LYS A 217 28.59 41.49 -3.56
CA LYS A 217 28.12 42.87 -3.73
C LYS A 217 29.23 43.60 -4.51
N LYS A 218 28.90 44.17 -5.67
CA LYS A 218 29.79 45.11 -6.37
C LYS A 218 29.89 46.36 -5.49
N ILE A 219 30.98 46.45 -4.77
CA ILE A 219 31.31 47.60 -3.94
C ILE A 219 31.98 48.63 -4.86
N HIS A 220 31.41 49.83 -4.97
CA HIS A 220 32.00 50.92 -5.74
C HIS A 220 33.09 51.60 -4.87
N PRO A 221 34.36 51.71 -5.32
CA PRO A 221 35.48 52.15 -4.47
C PRO A 221 35.28 53.53 -3.82
N ILE A 222 34.62 54.46 -4.53
CA ILE A 222 34.35 55.82 -4.06
C ILE A 222 33.40 55.85 -2.85
N GLN A 223 32.48 54.88 -2.75
CA GLN A 223 31.46 54.87 -1.70
C GLN A 223 32.03 54.46 -0.34
N ILE A 224 33.04 53.57 -0.31
CA ILE A 224 33.76 53.23 0.94
C ILE A 224 34.62 54.41 1.41
N MET A 225 35.28 55.13 0.49
CA MET A 225 36.14 56.26 0.89
C MET A 225 35.33 57.43 1.48
N SER A 226 34.03 57.54 1.15
CA SER A 226 33.13 58.52 1.76
C SER A 226 32.73 58.19 3.21
N GLU A 227 32.77 56.92 3.62
CA GLU A 227 32.47 56.51 4.99
C GLU A 227 33.63 56.78 5.96
N PHE A 228 34.83 57.04 5.42
CA PHE A 228 36.06 57.29 6.19
C PHE A 228 36.37 58.79 6.32
N ARG A 229 35.36 59.65 6.57
CA ARG A 229 35.64 60.99 7.10
C ARG A 229 36.11 60.84 8.54
N GLY A 230 37.36 61.22 8.77
CA GLY A 230 38.02 61.16 10.07
C GLY A 230 37.23 61.88 11.16
N ARG A 231 37.38 61.41 12.41
CA ARG A 231 36.81 62.05 13.59
C ARG A 231 37.26 63.51 13.63
N GLU A 232 36.31 64.43 13.73
CA GLU A 232 36.59 65.77 14.23
C GLU A 232 36.99 65.62 15.70
N ILE A 233 38.21 66.08 16.01
CA ILE A 233 38.71 66.21 17.38
C ILE A 233 38.49 67.68 17.75
N PRO A 234 37.91 68.01 18.92
CA PRO A 234 37.75 69.40 19.35
C PRO A 234 39.09 70.12 19.59
#